data_AF-A0A972NDF3-F1
#
_entry.id   AF-A0A972NDF3-F1
#
_cell.length_a   1.000
_cell.length_b   1.000
_cell.length_c   1.000
_cell.angle_alpha   90.00
_cell.angle_beta   90.00
_cell.angle_gamma   90.00
#
_symmetry.space_group_name_H-M   'P 1'
#
loop_
_entity.id
_entity.type
_entity.pdbx_description
1 polymer ?
#
loop_
_entity_poly.entity_id
_entity_poly.type
_entity_poly.pdbx_seq_one_letter_code
_entity_poly.pdbx_strand_id
1 'polypeptide(L)'
;MASKQTSLTQWAVFRRLLAMVTPFWKMVLASVLLGAATVLSSVGLLGTGAWIIAKAALHPPLGDLNVAIVGVRFFGIARGAFRYGERLVSHDTTFRVLTRLRVWF
;
A
#
# COMPACT_ATOMS: atom_id res chain seq x y z
N MET A 1 31.31 -27.44 -11.21
CA MET A 1 31.64 -27.10 -9.81
C MET A 1 31.76 -25.57 -9.57
N ALA A 2 31.14 -24.70 -10.41
CA ALA A 2 31.37 -23.24 -10.42
C ALA A 2 30.14 -22.38 -10.07
N SER A 3 29.02 -22.97 -9.63
CA SER A 3 27.76 -22.23 -9.40
C SER A 3 27.54 -21.74 -7.96
N LYS A 4 28.35 -22.14 -6.98
CA LYS A 4 28.13 -21.76 -5.56
C LYS A 4 28.74 -20.41 -5.16
N GLN A 5 29.70 -19.87 -5.92
CA GLN A 5 30.44 -18.65 -5.54
C GLN A 5 29.69 -17.33 -5.80
N THR A 6 28.70 -17.30 -6.70
CA THR A 6 27.89 -16.10 -6.98
C THR A 6 26.94 -15.75 -5.84
N SER A 7 26.41 -16.74 -5.12
CA SER A 7 25.44 -16.54 -4.04
C SER A 7 26.00 -15.79 -2.81
N LEU A 8 27.28 -16.00 -2.50
CA LEU A 8 27.92 -15.43 -1.31
C LEU A 8 28.21 -13.93 -1.47
N THR A 9 28.50 -13.49 -2.69
CA THR A 9 28.72 -12.07 -3.02
C THR A 9 27.39 -11.32 -3.21
N GLN A 10 26.36 -11.99 -3.75
CA GLN A 10 25.02 -11.41 -3.91
C GLN A 10 24.41 -10.97 -2.59
N TRP A 11 24.60 -11.75 -1.51
CA TRP A 11 24.11 -11.38 -0.17
C TRP A 11 24.87 -10.17 0.39
N ALA A 12 26.20 -10.11 0.23
CA ALA A 12 26.97 -8.94 0.65
C ALA A 12 26.56 -7.67 -0.11
N VAL A 13 26.33 -7.79 -1.42
CA VAL A 13 25.82 -6.69 -2.27
C VAL A 13 24.39 -6.31 -1.89
N PHE A 14 23.52 -7.26 -1.61
CA PHE A 14 22.15 -7.03 -1.16
C PHE A 14 22.10 -6.32 0.19
N ARG A 15 22.95 -6.68 1.17
CA ARG A 15 23.09 -5.94 2.44
C ARG A 15 23.62 -4.53 2.22
N ARG A 16 24.54 -4.34 1.27
CA ARG A 16 25.14 -3.03 0.96
C ARG A 16 24.15 -2.12 0.23
N LEU A 17 23.28 -2.69 -0.62
CA LEU A 17 22.14 -2.01 -1.24
C LEU A 17 21.06 -1.67 -0.19
N LEU A 18 20.71 -2.61 0.71
CA LEU A 18 19.83 -2.32 1.84
C LEU A 18 20.40 -1.23 2.75
N ALA A 19 21.71 -1.25 2.98
CA ALA A 19 22.42 -0.21 3.74
C ALA A 19 22.35 1.16 3.05
N MET A 20 22.29 1.24 1.72
CA MET A 20 22.02 2.51 1.01
C MET A 20 20.56 2.97 1.08
N VAL A 21 19.62 2.06 1.33
CA VAL A 21 18.19 2.37 1.55
C VAL A 21 17.91 2.80 3.00
N THR A 22 18.84 2.56 3.95
CA THR A 22 18.71 2.94 5.36
C THR A 22 18.26 4.38 5.65
N PRO A 23 18.67 5.44 4.92
CA PRO A 23 18.19 6.79 5.20
C PRO A 23 16.74 7.05 4.75
N PHE A 24 16.13 6.16 3.94
CA PHE A 24 14.76 6.30 3.41
C PHE A 24 13.77 5.27 4.00
N TRP A 25 14.18 4.50 5.02
CA TRP A 25 13.34 3.46 5.62
C TRP A 25 11.98 3.96 6.10
N LYS A 26 11.90 5.18 6.64
CA LYS A 26 10.62 5.78 7.06
C LYS A 26 9.64 5.96 5.90
N MET A 27 10.16 6.30 4.72
CA MET A 27 9.38 6.54 3.52
C MET A 27 8.93 5.22 2.89
N VAL A 28 9.82 4.22 2.86
CA VAL A 28 9.49 2.85 2.45
C VAL A 28 8.44 2.24 3.38
N LEU A 29 8.60 2.39 4.70
CA LEU A 29 7.63 1.92 5.68
C LEU A 29 6.27 2.62 5.50
N ALA A 30 6.26 3.94 5.25
CA ALA A 30 5.03 4.69 4.97
C ALA A 30 4.34 4.19 3.70
N SER A 31 5.06 3.98 2.60
CA SER A 31 4.49 3.42 1.36
C SER A 31 3.92 2.01 1.58
N VAL A 32 4.63 1.15 2.31
CA VAL A 32 4.16 -0.21 2.63
C VAL A 32 2.90 -0.17 3.50
N LEU A 33 2.86 0.69 4.53
CA LEU A 33 1.69 0.87 5.38
C LEU A 33 0.48 1.41 4.60
N LEU A 34 0.69 2.37 3.70
CA LEU A 34 -0.36 2.93 2.84
C LEU A 34 -0.86 1.89 1.82
N GLY A 35 0.04 1.10 1.24
CA GLY A 35 -0.32 -0.03 0.39
C GLY A 35 -1.15 -1.07 1.14
N ALA A 36 -0.71 -1.48 2.33
CA ALA A 36 -1.43 -2.42 3.19
C ALA A 36 -2.82 -1.88 3.57
N ALA A 37 -2.93 -0.60 3.94
CA ALA A 37 -4.20 0.06 4.25
C ALA A 37 -5.14 0.11 3.04
N THR A 38 -4.61 0.29 1.83
CA THR A 38 -5.37 0.24 0.58
C THR A 38 -5.94 -1.16 0.31
N VAL A 39 -5.15 -2.21 0.57
CA VAL A 39 -5.60 -3.60 0.44
C VAL A 39 -6.68 -3.91 1.48
N LEU A 40 -6.45 -3.55 2.75
CA LEU A 40 -7.43 -3.73 3.82
C LEU A 40 -8.76 -3.02 3.50
N SER A 41 -8.70 -1.78 3.00
CA SER A 41 -9.90 -1.03 2.60
C SER A 41 -10.61 -1.70 1.43
N SER A 42 -9.88 -2.30 0.49
CA SER A 42 -10.45 -3.03 -0.64
C SER A 42 -11.19 -4.29 -0.18
N VAL A 43 -10.60 -5.05 0.75
CA VAL A 43 -11.23 -6.24 1.34
C VAL A 43 -12.46 -5.84 2.14
N GLY A 44 -12.39 -4.77 2.94
CA GLY A 44 -13.53 -4.22 3.67
C GLY A 44 -14.68 -3.81 2.74
N LEU A 45 -14.38 -3.16 1.61
CA LEU A 45 -15.37 -2.79 0.60
C LEU A 45 -16.07 -4.03 0.00
N LEU A 46 -15.28 -5.04 -0.39
CA LEU A 46 -15.83 -6.27 -0.97
C LEU A 46 -16.67 -7.05 0.04
N GLY A 47 -16.19 -7.17 1.28
CA GLY A 47 -16.89 -7.87 2.36
C GLY A 47 -18.19 -7.18 2.76
N THR A 48 -18.16 -5.86 2.95
CA THR A 48 -19.37 -5.08 3.28
C THR A 48 -20.38 -5.08 2.14
N GLY A 49 -19.92 -4.95 0.90
CA GLY A 49 -20.79 -5.05 -0.28
C GLY A 49 -21.47 -6.42 -0.37
N ALA A 50 -20.71 -7.51 -0.22
CA ALA A 50 -21.26 -8.87 -0.24
C ALA A 50 -22.29 -9.09 0.88
N TRP A 51 -22.02 -8.60 2.08
CA TRP A 51 -22.94 -8.70 3.21
C TRP A 51 -24.24 -7.91 2.98
N ILE A 52 -24.17 -6.71 2.41
CA ILE A 52 -25.37 -5.93 2.06
C ILE A 52 -26.21 -6.68 1.05
N ILE A 53 -25.60 -7.23 -0.01
CA ILE A 53 -26.33 -7.97 -1.05
C ILE A 53 -27.02 -9.18 -0.43
N ALA A 54 -26.31 -9.96 0.40
CA ALA A 54 -26.87 -11.13 1.08
C ALA A 54 -28.02 -10.74 2.03
N LYS A 55 -27.85 -9.66 2.81
CA LYS A 55 -28.87 -9.19 3.74
C LYS A 55 -30.08 -8.57 3.03
N ALA A 56 -29.89 -7.87 1.93
CA ALA A 56 -30.96 -7.26 1.13
C ALA A 56 -31.93 -8.29 0.56
N ALA A 57 -31.46 -9.51 0.26
CA ALA A 57 -32.31 -10.60 -0.21
C ALA A 57 -33.42 -10.98 0.78
N LEU A 58 -33.20 -10.74 2.08
CA LEU A 58 -34.19 -10.99 3.14
C LEU A 58 -35.26 -9.87 3.24
N HIS A 59 -35.22 -8.86 2.35
CA HIS A 59 -36.10 -7.69 2.35
C HIS A 59 -36.25 -6.99 3.73
N PRO A 60 -35.16 -6.75 4.48
CA PRO A 60 -35.24 -6.03 5.74
C PRO A 60 -35.58 -4.54 5.54
N PRO A 61 -36.08 -3.86 6.59
CA PRO A 61 -36.25 -2.41 6.58
C PRO A 61 -34.93 -1.69 6.31
N LEU A 62 -34.99 -0.60 5.51
CA LEU A 62 -33.81 0.17 5.08
C LEU A 62 -32.96 0.72 6.24
N GLY A 63 -33.55 0.92 7.42
CA GLY A 63 -32.87 1.38 8.62
C GLY A 63 -31.66 0.51 8.99
N ASP A 64 -31.78 -0.80 8.86
CA ASP A 64 -30.73 -1.77 9.24
C ASP A 64 -29.58 -1.85 8.23
N LEU A 65 -29.81 -1.38 7.00
CA LEU A 65 -28.80 -1.36 5.93
C LEU A 65 -27.99 -0.06 5.91
N ASN A 66 -28.49 1.02 6.50
CA ASN A 66 -27.83 2.33 6.48
C ASN A 66 -26.40 2.29 7.02
N VAL A 67 -26.17 1.57 8.13
CA VAL A 67 -24.84 1.41 8.73
C VAL A 67 -23.87 0.76 7.73
N ALA A 68 -24.33 -0.26 7.01
CA ALA A 68 -23.50 -0.95 6.05
C ALA A 68 -23.27 -0.11 4.78
N ILE A 69 -24.27 0.64 4.31
CA ILE A 69 -24.12 1.57 3.19
C ILE A 69 -23.08 2.65 3.51
N VAL A 70 -23.13 3.23 4.71
CA VAL A 70 -22.11 4.18 5.18
C VAL A 70 -20.74 3.51 5.27
N GLY A 71 -20.69 2.26 5.74
CA GLY A 71 -19.49 1.43 5.75
C GLY A 71 -18.86 1.26 4.35
N VAL A 72 -19.66 0.91 3.35
CA VAL A 72 -19.18 0.78 1.95
C VAL A 72 -18.61 2.11 1.46
N ARG A 73 -19.30 3.23 1.71
CA ARG A 73 -18.82 4.57 1.32
C ARG A 73 -17.51 4.92 2.01
N PHE A 74 -17.41 4.63 3.30
CA PHE A 74 -16.18 4.83 4.08
C PHE A 74 -15.02 4.02 3.50
N PHE A 75 -15.18 2.72 3.26
CA PHE A 75 -14.14 1.88 2.68
C PHE A 75 -13.76 2.32 1.26
N GLY A 76 -14.72 2.80 0.47
CA GLY A 76 -14.48 3.34 -0.87
C GLY A 76 -13.61 4.60 -0.84
N ILE A 77 -13.93 5.55 0.04
CA ILE A 77 -13.16 6.79 0.21
C ILE A 77 -11.78 6.49 0.80
N ALA A 78 -11.70 5.66 1.84
CA ALA A 78 -10.46 5.27 2.50
C ALA A 78 -9.48 4.64 1.51
N ARG A 79 -9.97 3.73 0.65
CA ARG A 79 -9.18 3.13 -0.44
C ARG A 79 -8.56 4.19 -1.36
N GLY A 80 -9.35 5.18 -1.78
CA GLY A 80 -8.87 6.28 -2.62
C GLY A 80 -7.82 7.16 -1.93
N ALA A 81 -8.08 7.51 -0.66
CA ALA A 81 -7.20 8.33 0.15
C ALA A 81 -5.84 7.66 0.38
N PHE A 82 -5.82 6.38 0.76
CA PHE A 82 -4.58 5.64 1.00
C PHE A 82 -3.73 5.49 -0.26
N ARG A 83 -4.37 5.21 -1.41
CA ARG A 83 -3.68 5.13 -2.71
C ARG A 83 -3.10 6.49 -3.13
N TYR A 84 -3.80 7.59 -2.83
CA TYR A 84 -3.28 8.92 -3.10
C TYR A 84 -2.06 9.24 -2.22
N GLY A 85 -2.14 8.90 -0.93
CA GLY A 85 -1.00 9.01 -0.02
C GLY A 85 0.21 8.23 -0.51
N GLU A 86 0.02 6.97 -0.95
CA GLU A 86 1.09 6.14 -1.50
C GLU A 86 1.76 6.79 -2.72
N ARG A 87 0.95 7.40 -3.61
CA ARG A 87 1.46 8.15 -4.76
C ARG A 87 2.29 9.35 -4.34
N LEU A 88 1.84 10.12 -3.36
CA LEU A 88 2.54 11.33 -2.90
C LEU A 88 3.92 10.97 -2.32
N VAL A 89 3.97 9.93 -1.49
CA VAL A 89 5.20 9.44 -0.88
C VAL A 89 6.16 8.92 -1.95
N SER A 90 5.65 8.12 -2.91
CA SER A 90 6.45 7.62 -4.02
C SER A 90 7.03 8.75 -4.88
N HIS A 91 6.26 9.82 -5.09
CA HIS A 91 6.67 10.95 -5.89
C HIS A 91 7.78 11.78 -5.22
N ASP A 92 7.66 12.07 -3.92
CA ASP A 92 8.74 12.74 -3.15
C ASP A 92 10.03 11.91 -3.19
N THR A 93 9.89 10.58 -3.14
CA THR A 93 11.01 9.66 -3.26
C THR A 93 11.73 9.80 -4.61
N THR A 94 10.98 9.82 -5.71
CA THR A 94 11.54 9.98 -7.06
C THR A 94 12.22 11.34 -7.23
N PHE A 95 11.61 12.42 -6.75
CA PHE A 95 12.22 13.75 -6.84
C PHE A 95 13.51 13.86 -6.04
N ARG A 96 13.57 13.33 -4.82
CA ARG A 96 14.82 13.32 -4.02
C ARG A 96 15.94 12.58 -4.71
N VAL A 97 15.63 11.46 -5.37
CA VAL A 97 16.63 10.70 -6.15
C VAL A 97 17.10 11.51 -7.35
N LEU A 98 16.19 12.15 -8.09
CA LEU A 98 16.53 13.00 -9.23
C LEU A 98 17.38 14.22 -8.83
N THR A 99 17.07 14.87 -7.71
CA THR A 99 17.87 16.00 -7.20
C THR A 99 19.30 15.55 -6.86
N ARG A 100 19.47 14.39 -6.23
CA ARG A 100 20.82 13.86 -5.95
C ARG A 100 21.59 13.52 -7.22
N LEU A 101 20.92 13.00 -8.24
CA LEU A 101 21.54 12.72 -9.54
C LEU A 101 21.99 14.02 -10.23
N ARG A 102 21.17 15.08 -10.12
CA ARG A 102 21.43 16.37 -10.77
C ARG A 102 22.58 17.16 -10.13
N VAL A 103 22.80 17.02 -8.82
CA VAL A 103 23.94 17.66 -8.14
C VAL A 103 25.26 16.93 -8.41
N TRP A 104 25.18 15.70 -8.91
CA TRP A 104 26.35 14.88 -9.24
C TRP A 104 26.91 15.15 -10.65
N PHE A 105 26.09 15.71 -11.54
CA PHE A 105 26.51 16.21 -12.85
C PHE A 105 26.85 17.70 -12.77
#